data_AF-A0A3N2NWX5-F1
#
_entry.id   AF-A0A3N2NWX5-F1
#
_cell.length_a   1.000
_cell.length_b   1.000
_cell.length_c   1.000
_cell.angle_alpha   90.00
_cell.angle_beta   90.00
_cell.angle_gamma   90.00
#
_symmetry.space_group_name_H-M   'P 1'
#
loop_
_entity.id
_entity.type
_entity.pdbx_description
1 polymer ?
#
loop_
_entity_poly.entity_id
_entity_poly.type
_entity_poly.pdbx_seq_one_letter_code
_entity_poly.pdbx_strand_id
1 'polypeptide(L)'
;MYLTLLLVAVVALAILLPIGWFLTVASIGDDDLPLVVVGAAVATVAAILLLAALVTGRAAIHGDVVATGTARTSAGFALAGGLTGWIGAGLVVLLAIVLALLQIDVVLVKAVPLTIASLLSGVLSDRARRIATTALSA
;
A
#
# COMPACT_ATOMS: atom_id res chain seq x y z
N MET A 1 -8.39 18.61 -7.95
CA MET A 1 -8.18 17.19 -8.33
C MET A 1 -6.70 16.82 -8.39
N TYR A 2 -5.85 17.63 -9.03
CA TYR A 2 -4.40 17.42 -9.05
C TYR A 2 -3.73 17.48 -7.67
N LEU A 3 -4.13 18.46 -6.85
CA LEU A 3 -3.60 18.64 -5.48
C LEU A 3 -3.94 17.46 -4.55
N THR A 4 -5.10 16.82 -4.76
CA THR A 4 -5.49 15.59 -4.05
C THR A 4 -4.67 14.39 -4.50
N LEU A 5 -4.38 14.23 -5.80
CA LEU A 5 -3.49 13.18 -6.30
C LEU A 5 -2.05 13.35 -5.80
N LEU A 6 -1.56 14.59 -5.73
CA LEU A 6 -0.23 14.90 -5.21
C LEU A 6 -0.13 14.63 -3.71
N LEU A 7 -1.16 14.96 -2.93
CA LEU A 7 -1.21 14.62 -1.51
C LEU A 7 -1.23 13.10 -1.28
N VAL A 8 -1.98 12.34 -2.08
CA VAL A 8 -1.96 10.86 -2.02
C VAL A 8 -0.58 10.31 -2.43
N ALA A 9 0.09 10.91 -3.42
CA ALA A 9 1.46 10.53 -3.80
C ALA A 9 2.49 10.79 -2.71
N VAL A 10 2.41 11.92 -2.02
CA VAL A 10 3.30 12.25 -0.89
C VAL A 10 3.07 11.28 0.27
N VAL A 11 1.82 10.93 0.57
CA VAL A 11 1.53 9.93 1.60
C VAL A 11 2.02 8.54 1.16
N ALA A 12 1.88 8.16 -0.11
CA ALA A 12 2.42 6.91 -0.64
C ALA A 12 3.95 6.83 -0.50
N LEU A 13 4.66 7.93 -0.76
CA LEU A 13 6.11 8.03 -0.57
C LEU A 13 6.49 7.92 0.92
N ALA A 14 5.70 8.53 1.81
CA ALA A 14 5.87 8.40 3.25
C ALA A 14 5.61 6.98 3.77
N ILE A 15 4.85 6.13 3.04
CA ILE A 15 4.66 4.71 3.34
C ILE A 15 5.82 3.84 2.82
N LEU A 16 6.43 4.21 1.68
CA LEU A 16 7.58 3.51 1.11
C LEU A 16 8.87 3.71 1.92
N LEU A 17 9.07 4.89 2.50
CA LEU A 17 10.24 5.24 3.34
C LEU A 17 10.47 4.28 4.53
N PRO A 18 9.43 3.90 5.32
CA PRO A 18 9.52 2.90 6.39
C PRO A 18 10.04 1.52 5.94
N ILE A 19 9.80 1.12 4.69
CA ILE A 19 10.16 -0.21 4.17
C ILE A 19 11.67 -0.33 3.96
N GLY A 20 12.30 0.69 3.39
CA GLY A 20 13.75 0.75 3.23
C GLY A 20 14.47 0.79 4.59
N TRP A 21 13.88 1.48 5.56
CA TRP A 21 14.39 1.52 6.94
C TRP A 21 14.27 0.16 7.64
N PHE A 22 13.16 -0.57 7.49
CA PHE A 22 12.95 -1.84 8.18
C PHE A 22 13.81 -3.00 7.64
N LEU A 23 14.09 -3.03 6.32
CA LEU A 23 15.00 -4.02 5.73
C LEU A 23 16.47 -3.81 6.15
N THR A 24 16.85 -2.59 6.53
CA THR A 24 18.20 -2.30 7.04
C THR A 24 18.42 -2.67 8.50
N VAL A 25 17.35 -2.97 9.25
CA VAL A 25 17.41 -3.28 10.69
C VAL A 25 17.25 -4.78 10.98
N ALA A 26 16.72 -5.58 10.04
CA ALA A 26 16.58 -7.03 10.21
C ALA A 26 17.88 -7.76 9.80
N SER A 27 18.42 -8.59 10.70
CA SER A 27 19.58 -9.45 10.41
C SER A 27 19.14 -10.80 9.84
N ILE A 28 19.94 -11.35 8.92
CA ILE A 28 19.80 -12.75 8.51
C ILE A 28 20.05 -13.63 9.73
N GLY A 29 19.01 -14.34 10.19
CA GLY A 29 19.05 -15.18 11.39
C GLY A 29 18.04 -14.79 12.48
N ASP A 30 17.34 -13.67 12.34
CA ASP A 30 16.29 -13.28 13.30
C ASP A 30 15.06 -14.19 13.17
N ASP A 31 14.52 -14.66 14.30
CA ASP A 31 13.32 -15.52 14.34
C ASP A 31 12.06 -14.84 13.80
N ASP A 32 12.05 -13.50 13.74
CA ASP A 32 10.97 -12.68 13.19
C ASP A 32 11.20 -12.20 11.75
N LEU A 33 12.28 -12.66 11.10
CA LEU A 33 12.59 -12.34 9.71
C LEU A 33 11.42 -12.64 8.74
N PRO A 34 10.67 -13.76 8.87
CA PRO A 34 9.53 -14.02 7.99
C PRO A 34 8.45 -12.93 8.06
N LEU A 35 8.18 -12.41 9.27
CA LEU A 35 7.20 -11.34 9.48
C LEU A 35 7.62 -10.05 8.77
N VAL A 36 8.89 -9.70 8.93
CA VAL A 36 9.45 -8.47 8.36
C VAL A 36 9.44 -8.56 6.84
N VAL A 37 9.88 -9.69 6.27
CA VAL A 37 9.92 -9.89 4.81
C VAL A 37 8.51 -9.85 4.21
N VAL A 38 7.56 -10.58 4.80
CA VAL A 38 6.18 -10.62 4.32
C VAL A 38 5.52 -9.24 4.42
N GLY A 39 5.64 -8.57 5.57
CA GLY A 39 5.07 -7.23 5.76
C GLY A 39 5.68 -6.19 4.82
N ALA A 40 6.99 -6.24 4.61
CA ALA A 40 7.70 -5.36 3.68
C ALA A 40 7.26 -5.63 2.23
N ALA A 41 7.17 -6.89 1.81
CA ALA A 41 6.76 -7.26 0.46
C ALA A 41 5.33 -6.80 0.17
N VAL A 42 4.38 -7.07 1.08
CA VAL A 42 3.00 -6.61 0.99
C VAL A 42 2.92 -5.09 0.84
N ALA A 43 3.58 -4.36 1.75
CA ALA A 43 3.55 -2.90 1.74
C ALA A 43 4.18 -2.32 0.45
N THR A 44 5.25 -2.95 -0.05
CA THR A 44 5.92 -2.55 -1.29
C THR A 44 5.00 -2.72 -2.49
N VAL A 45 4.37 -3.89 -2.63
CA VAL A 45 3.45 -4.17 -3.75
C VAL A 45 2.26 -3.22 -3.70
N ALA A 46 1.66 -3.01 -2.54
CA ALA A 46 0.55 -2.07 -2.37
C ALA A 46 0.95 -0.64 -2.75
N ALA A 47 2.14 -0.19 -2.36
CA ALA A 47 2.65 1.13 -2.69
C ALA A 47 2.96 1.30 -4.18
N ILE A 48 3.55 0.30 -4.84
CA ILE A 48 3.79 0.31 -6.29
C ILE A 48 2.47 0.44 -7.05
N LEU A 49 1.45 -0.33 -6.65
CA LEU A 49 0.12 -0.28 -7.26
C LEU A 49 -0.55 1.08 -7.05
N LEU A 50 -0.40 1.67 -5.87
CA LEU A 50 -0.89 3.02 -5.59
C LEU A 50 -0.17 4.07 -6.47
N LEU A 51 1.15 3.99 -6.61
CA LEU A 51 1.91 4.86 -7.51
C LEU A 51 1.47 4.70 -8.97
N ALA A 52 1.31 3.46 -9.44
CA ALA A 52 0.83 3.18 -10.79
C ALA A 52 -0.57 3.77 -11.02
N ALA A 53 -1.48 3.63 -10.04
CA ALA A 53 -2.80 4.23 -10.07
C ALA A 53 -2.74 5.77 -10.15
N LEU A 54 -1.85 6.41 -9.38
CA LEU A 54 -1.70 7.85 -9.38
C LEU A 54 -1.09 8.40 -10.67
N VAL A 55 -0.06 7.74 -11.21
CA VAL A 55 0.60 8.15 -12.47
C VAL A 55 -0.38 8.03 -13.63
N THR A 56 -1.10 6.90 -13.73
CA THR A 56 -2.13 6.71 -14.76
C THR A 56 -3.34 7.64 -14.56
N GLY A 57 -3.74 7.89 -13.31
CA GLY A 57 -4.81 8.83 -12.98
C GLY A 57 -4.45 10.28 -13.33
N ARG A 58 -3.19 10.69 -13.14
CA ARG A 58 -2.70 11.99 -13.60
C ARG A 58 -2.72 12.10 -15.13
N ALA A 59 -2.32 11.03 -15.84
CA ALA A 59 -2.36 11.02 -17.30
C ALA A 59 -3.81 11.08 -17.84
N ALA A 60 -4.78 10.53 -17.11
CA ALA A 60 -6.20 10.63 -17.45
C ALA A 60 -6.80 12.03 -17.25
N ILE A 61 -6.15 12.89 -16.46
CA ILE A 61 -6.59 14.25 -16.12
C ILE A 61 -5.49 15.22 -16.58
N HIS A 62 -5.39 15.41 -17.90
CA HIS A 62 -4.53 16.42 -18.49
C HIS A 62 -5.38 17.37 -19.35
N GLY A 63 -5.61 18.58 -18.84
CA GLY A 63 -6.57 19.52 -19.42
C GLY A 63 -8.03 19.09 -19.19
N ASP A 64 -8.92 19.48 -20.10
CA ASP A 64 -10.37 19.18 -20.06
C ASP A 64 -10.73 17.82 -20.71
N VAL A 65 -9.74 17.02 -21.12
CA VAL A 65 -9.98 15.75 -21.83
C VAL A 65 -9.79 14.58 -20.88
N VAL A 66 -10.89 13.91 -20.53
CA VAL A 66 -10.87 12.67 -19.74
C VAL A 66 -10.61 11.49 -20.66
N ALA A 67 -9.40 10.93 -20.61
CA ALA A 67 -9.09 9.68 -21.30
C ALA A 67 -9.67 8.49 -20.50
N THR A 68 -10.88 8.08 -20.87
CA THR A 68 -11.67 7.03 -20.18
C THR A 68 -10.94 5.69 -20.06
N GLY A 69 -10.13 5.32 -21.05
CA GLY A 69 -9.28 4.12 -20.99
C GLY A 69 -8.27 4.17 -19.84
N THR A 70 -7.51 5.25 -19.74
CA THR A 70 -6.50 5.45 -18.68
C THR A 70 -7.12 5.61 -17.29
N ALA A 71 -8.32 6.20 -17.19
CA ALA A 71 -9.05 6.29 -15.92
C ALA A 71 -9.52 4.92 -15.41
N ARG A 72 -9.96 4.01 -16.31
CA ARG A 72 -10.26 2.61 -15.94
C ARG A 72 -9.01 1.86 -15.48
N THR A 73 -7.88 2.04 -16.16
CA THR A 73 -6.60 1.43 -15.76
C THR A 73 -6.16 1.92 -14.38
N SER A 74 -6.27 3.22 -14.11
CA SER A 74 -6.02 3.81 -12.80
C SER A 74 -6.91 3.20 -11.70
N ALA A 75 -8.21 3.08 -11.97
CA ALA A 75 -9.15 2.44 -11.04
C ALA A 75 -8.82 0.95 -10.81
N GLY A 76 -8.33 0.24 -11.83
CA GLY A 76 -7.87 -1.14 -11.72
C GLY A 76 -6.65 -1.29 -10.82
N PHE A 77 -5.63 -0.45 -11.00
CA PHE A 77 -4.46 -0.43 -10.12
C PHE A 77 -4.82 -0.05 -8.69
N ALA A 78 -5.73 0.91 -8.51
CA ALA A 78 -6.23 1.29 -7.20
C ALA A 78 -7.03 0.15 -6.52
N LEU A 79 -7.79 -0.64 -7.28
CA LEU A 79 -8.47 -1.82 -6.74
C LEU A 79 -7.47 -2.89 -6.31
N ALA A 80 -6.47 -3.18 -7.16
CA ALA A 80 -5.43 -4.15 -6.85
C ALA A 80 -4.64 -3.72 -5.59
N GLY A 81 -4.21 -2.45 -5.51
CA GLY A 81 -3.51 -1.91 -4.35
C GLY A 81 -4.35 -1.95 -3.07
N GLY A 82 -5.66 -1.70 -3.20
CA GLY A 82 -6.64 -1.84 -2.13
C GLY A 82 -6.68 -3.26 -1.58
N LEU A 83 -6.88 -4.25 -2.45
CA LEU A 83 -6.90 -5.66 -2.10
C LEU A 83 -5.57 -6.12 -1.48
N THR A 84 -4.44 -5.75 -2.08
CA THR A 84 -3.11 -6.08 -1.53
C THR A 84 -2.94 -5.51 -0.13
N GLY A 85 -3.36 -4.26 0.11
CA GLY A 85 -3.27 -3.63 1.43
C GLY A 85 -4.13 -4.33 2.49
N TRP A 86 -5.40 -4.64 2.16
CA TRP A 86 -6.32 -5.31 3.09
C TRP A 86 -5.95 -6.77 3.38
N ILE A 87 -5.73 -7.57 2.33
CA ILE A 87 -5.36 -8.99 2.47
C ILE A 87 -4.00 -9.08 3.15
N GLY A 88 -3.05 -8.25 2.73
CA GLY A 88 -1.71 -8.25 3.26
C GLY A 88 -1.64 -7.81 4.72
N ALA A 89 -2.44 -6.83 5.15
CA ALA A 89 -2.58 -6.49 6.57
C ALA A 89 -3.06 -7.69 7.40
N GLY A 90 -4.08 -8.41 6.90
CA GLY A 90 -4.56 -9.64 7.55
C GLY A 90 -3.48 -10.71 7.65
N LEU A 91 -2.67 -10.86 6.60
CA LEU A 91 -1.57 -11.83 6.55
C LEU A 91 -0.45 -11.48 7.54
N VAL A 92 -0.08 -10.20 7.66
CA VAL A 92 0.89 -9.72 8.65
C VAL A 92 0.39 -9.96 10.08
N VAL A 93 -0.89 -9.67 10.36
CA VAL A 93 -1.48 -9.92 11.69
C VAL A 93 -1.48 -11.41 12.01
N LEU A 94 -1.90 -12.26 11.07
CA LEU A 94 -1.93 -13.70 11.28
C LEU A 94 -0.53 -14.26 11.54
N LEU A 95 0.46 -13.82 10.78
CA LEU A 95 1.85 -14.22 10.97
C LEU A 95 2.40 -13.72 12.33
N ALA A 96 2.05 -12.51 12.75
CA ALA A 96 2.41 -12.00 14.06
C ALA A 96 1.80 -12.81 15.20
N ILE A 97 0.53 -13.26 15.07
CA ILE A 97 -0.11 -14.14 16.05
C ILE A 97 0.63 -15.48 16.12
N VAL A 98 0.95 -16.09 14.97
CA VAL A 98 1.68 -17.36 14.93
C VAL A 98 3.03 -17.24 15.61
N LEU A 99 3.81 -16.20 15.31
CA LEU A 99 5.13 -16.01 15.92
C LEU A 99 5.04 -15.61 17.40
N ALA A 100 3.99 -14.92 17.83
CA ALA A 100 3.73 -14.66 19.25
C ALA A 100 3.39 -15.96 20.01
N LEU A 101 2.66 -16.89 19.38
CA LEU A 101 2.40 -18.22 19.96
C LEU A 101 3.69 -19.07 20.07
N LEU A 102 4.70 -18.80 19.24
CA LEU A 102 6.04 -19.39 19.32
C LEU A 102 6.95 -18.69 20.34
N GLN A 103 6.43 -17.75 21.12
CA GLN A 103 7.17 -16.97 22.13
C GLN A 103 8.38 -16.20 21.57
N ILE A 104 8.26 -15.71 20.33
CA ILE A 104 9.26 -14.79 19.79
C ILE A 104 8.97 -13.40 20.35
N ASP A 105 9.79 -12.98 21.30
CA ASP A 105 9.71 -11.66 21.90
C ASP A 105 9.91 -10.57 20.83
N VAL A 106 9.23 -9.42 20.97
CA VAL A 106 9.29 -8.25 20.06
C VAL A 106 8.46 -8.37 18.76
N VAL A 107 7.94 -9.54 18.39
CA VAL A 107 7.11 -9.74 17.16
C VAL A 107 5.91 -8.80 17.07
N LEU A 108 5.15 -8.66 18.16
CA LEU A 108 3.97 -7.81 18.18
C LEU A 108 4.32 -6.33 17.97
N VAL A 109 5.47 -5.89 18.49
CA VAL A 109 5.96 -4.52 18.34
C VAL A 109 6.30 -4.22 16.88
N LYS A 110 6.90 -5.17 16.16
CA LYS A 110 7.21 -5.03 14.73
C LYS A 110 5.99 -5.23 13.82
N ALA A 111 5.02 -6.05 14.23
CA ALA A 111 3.80 -6.31 13.47
C ALA A 111 2.89 -5.08 13.34
N VAL A 112 2.79 -4.26 14.40
CA VAL A 112 1.93 -3.07 14.42
C VAL A 112 2.25 -2.09 13.28
N PRO A 113 3.49 -1.58 13.12
CA PRO A 113 3.78 -0.64 12.03
C PRO A 113 3.60 -1.26 10.64
N LEU A 114 3.92 -2.54 10.45
CA LEU A 114 3.72 -3.25 9.18
C LEU A 114 2.25 -3.39 8.81
N THR A 115 1.41 -3.68 9.81
CA THR A 115 -0.05 -3.75 9.64
C THR A 115 -0.62 -2.39 9.30
N ILE A 116 -0.22 -1.34 10.02
CA ILE A 116 -0.66 0.04 9.77
C ILE A 116 -0.26 0.47 8.34
N ALA A 117 0.97 0.22 7.92
CA ALA A 117 1.43 0.56 6.57
C ALA A 117 0.59 -0.14 5.47
N SER A 118 0.25 -1.41 5.69
CA SER A 118 -0.57 -2.19 4.76
C SER A 118 -2.01 -1.67 4.69
N LEU A 119 -2.63 -1.39 5.84
CA LEU A 119 -3.98 -0.82 5.92
C LEU A 119 -4.06 0.58 5.31
N LEU A 120 -3.07 1.42 5.59
CA LEU A 120 -3.04 2.79 5.08
C LEU A 120 -2.91 2.81 3.55
N SER A 121 -2.11 1.90 2.99
CA SER A 121 -2.04 1.68 1.55
C SER A 121 -3.38 1.21 0.97
N GLY A 122 -4.07 0.29 1.66
CA GLY A 122 -5.40 -0.18 1.27
C GLY A 122 -6.43 0.95 1.22
N VAL A 123 -6.54 1.72 2.30
CA VAL A 123 -7.48 2.85 2.43
C VAL A 123 -7.22 3.93 1.39
N LEU A 124 -5.96 4.27 1.14
CA LEU A 124 -5.60 5.25 0.10
C LEU A 124 -5.96 4.77 -1.29
N SER A 125 -5.72 3.49 -1.58
CA SER A 125 -6.05 2.89 -2.86
C SER A 125 -7.57 2.85 -3.08
N ASP A 126 -8.35 2.52 -2.06
CA ASP A 126 -9.82 2.61 -2.12
C ASP A 126 -10.32 4.04 -2.37
N ARG A 127 -9.66 5.03 -1.76
CA ARG A 127 -9.99 6.44 -1.99
C ARG A 127 -9.61 6.89 -3.40
N ALA A 128 -8.45 6.49 -3.91
CA ALA A 128 -8.02 6.75 -5.27
C ALA A 128 -9.00 6.13 -6.28
N ARG A 129 -9.44 4.89 -6.04
CA ARG A 129 -10.46 4.22 -6.84
C ARG A 129 -11.76 5.00 -6.90
N ARG A 130 -12.30 5.44 -5.75
CA ARG A 130 -13.54 6.23 -5.70
C ARG A 130 -13.43 7.51 -6.54
N ILE A 131 -12.30 8.21 -6.43
CA ILE A 131 -12.04 9.44 -7.21
C ILE A 131 -11.98 9.13 -8.71
N ALA A 132 -11.29 8.06 -9.11
CA ALA A 132 -11.20 7.65 -10.50
C ALA A 132 -12.57 7.26 -11.07
N THR A 133 -13.40 6.55 -10.30
CA THR A 133 -14.76 6.18 -10.73
C THR A 133 -15.70 7.37 -10.83
N THR A 134 -15.62 8.35 -9.92
CA THR A 134 -16.44 9.57 -10.02
C THR A 134 -16.05 10.42 -11.23
N ALA A 135 -14.78 10.41 -11.62
CA ALA A 135 -14.31 11.11 -12.81
C ALA A 135 -14.75 10.44 -14.12
N LEU A 136 -15.08 9.14 -14.09
CA LEU A 136 -15.62 8.40 -15.24
C LEU A 136 -17.12 8.64 -15.46
N SER A 137 -17.84 9.12 -14.45
CA SER A 137 -19.28 9.37 -14.49
C SER A 137 -19.67 10.84 -14.68
N ALA A 138 -18.69 11.75 -14.66
CA ALA A 138 -18.87 13.18 -14.89
C ALA A 138 -18.61 13.50 -16.37
#